data_AF-A0A8S1PJQ0-F1
#
_entry.id   AF-A0A8S1PJQ0-F1
#
_cell.length_a   1.000
_cell.length_b   1.000
_cell.length_c   1.000
_cell.angle_alpha   90.00
_cell.angle_beta   90.00
_cell.angle_gamma   90.00
#
_symmetry.space_group_name_H-M   'P 1'
#
loop_
_entity.id
_entity.type
_entity.pdbx_description
1 polymer ?
#
loop_
_entity_poly.entity_id
_entity_poly.type
_entity_poly.pdbx_seq_one_letter_code
_entity_poly.pdbx_strand_id
1 'polypeptide(L)'
;MSDEFDIEVNFEQNSSMTFEIGHNSVRFPKAGIKINNEGLTSTNGEQIKTTKEAITHQQIKIGDVIGQGVSSYVCRGLYIPYNCQVALKIINVFDKDKRHQMLNDLSTLLNGIECEQLIKFYGAYYEEGTIRLVLEYMDQGSLRSIIQQIYKNNLIELINEQIIATITYNILLGLQYLHQQKHQLHRDIKPENILINSLGQIKLTDFGISKQLENTIAIARTFVGTLMYMSPERTEGKNYSYASDIWSLGLIIYELATGKHPYAFQNKQMTYIQMIQNILKSDSPKLDNHPYSIEMKDFLNIWYDILIQLVLIKIKTNVQMHKLCYNIIGLQRIHKISNIFNNGYQ
;
A
#
# COMPACT_ATOMS: atom_id res chain seq x y z
N MET A 1 11.94 18.26 -44.62
CA MET A 1 10.73 18.58 -43.84
C MET A 1 9.75 17.47 -44.13
N SER A 2 9.78 16.43 -43.30
CA SER A 2 8.84 15.30 -43.36
C SER A 2 7.81 15.54 -42.27
N ASP A 3 6.58 15.82 -42.68
CA ASP A 3 5.46 16.04 -41.79
C ASP A 3 5.18 14.79 -40.95
N GLU A 4 5.41 14.88 -39.63
CA GLU A 4 5.01 13.88 -38.66
C GLU A 4 3.49 13.95 -38.47
N PHE A 5 2.80 12.85 -38.78
CA PHE A 5 1.39 12.68 -38.46
C PHE A 5 1.24 12.43 -36.96
N ASP A 6 1.04 13.51 -36.19
CA ASP A 6 0.52 13.44 -34.82
C ASP A 6 -0.90 12.87 -34.86
N ILE A 7 -1.07 11.66 -34.34
CA ILE A 7 -2.41 11.11 -34.08
C ILE A 7 -2.91 11.74 -32.77
N GLU A 8 -3.51 12.93 -32.86
CA GLU A 8 -4.30 13.51 -31.78
C GLU A 8 -5.55 12.66 -31.54
N VAL A 9 -5.47 11.74 -30.59
CA VAL A 9 -6.67 11.04 -30.09
C VAL A 9 -7.35 11.93 -29.04
N ASN A 10 -8.10 12.93 -29.50
CA ASN A 10 -8.99 13.72 -28.65
C ASN A 10 -10.25 12.91 -28.31
N PHE A 11 -10.31 12.36 -27.09
CA PHE A 11 -11.56 11.88 -26.50
C PHE A 11 -12.11 12.94 -25.55
N GLU A 12 -13.18 13.58 -25.99
CA GLU A 12 -13.82 14.70 -25.32
C GLU A 12 -14.72 14.30 -24.13
N GLN A 13 -14.83 15.25 -23.20
CA GLN A 13 -16.01 15.56 -22.38
C GLN A 13 -16.42 14.58 -21.25
N ASN A 14 -15.58 14.48 -20.22
CA ASN A 14 -16.05 14.73 -18.84
C ASN A 14 -14.90 15.05 -17.89
N SER A 15 -15.12 16.02 -17.02
CA SER A 15 -14.12 16.78 -16.28
C SER A 15 -13.51 16.04 -15.07
N SER A 16 -12.45 15.25 -15.26
CA SER A 16 -11.31 15.22 -14.31
C SER A 16 -10.11 14.44 -14.88
N MET A 17 -8.99 15.14 -15.08
CA MET A 17 -7.67 14.67 -15.54
C MET A 17 -7.53 14.40 -17.05
N THR A 18 -6.87 15.34 -17.74
CA THR A 18 -6.42 15.19 -19.13
C THR A 18 -5.16 14.33 -19.17
N PHE A 19 -5.08 13.45 -20.16
CA PHE A 19 -3.99 12.49 -20.36
C PHE A 19 -3.67 12.43 -21.85
N GLU A 20 -2.41 12.67 -22.22
CA GLU A 20 -1.99 12.76 -23.61
C GLU A 20 -0.90 11.71 -23.88
N ILE A 21 -1.15 10.84 -24.86
CA ILE A 21 -0.16 9.87 -25.35
C ILE A 21 0.40 10.42 -26.65
N GLY A 22 1.68 10.76 -26.66
CA GLY A 22 2.45 10.96 -27.88
C GLY A 22 3.21 9.69 -28.27
N HIS A 23 3.84 9.71 -29.43
CA HIS A 23 4.57 8.55 -29.98
C HIS A 23 5.55 7.90 -28.98
N ASN A 24 6.36 8.73 -28.29
CA ASN A 24 7.37 8.28 -27.32
C ASN A 24 7.24 8.96 -25.95
N SER A 25 6.07 9.52 -25.62
CA SER A 25 5.90 10.20 -24.35
C SER A 25 4.46 10.18 -23.86
N VAL A 26 4.30 10.30 -22.55
CA VAL A 26 3.02 10.48 -21.90
C VAL A 26 3.05 11.79 -21.14
N ARG A 27 2.02 12.63 -21.30
CA ARG A 27 1.86 13.87 -20.55
C ARG A 27 0.64 13.80 -19.64
N PHE A 28 0.80 14.38 -18.47
CA PHE A 28 -0.23 14.58 -17.46
C PHE A 28 -0.35 16.08 -17.18
N PRO A 29 -1.03 16.86 -18.05
CA PRO A 29 -1.06 18.31 -17.97
C PRO A 29 -1.50 18.85 -16.61
N LYS A 30 -2.53 18.24 -15.99
CA LYS A 30 -3.01 18.65 -14.66
C LYS A 30 -1.99 18.46 -13.55
N ALA A 31 -1.13 17.46 -13.68
CA ALA A 31 -0.08 17.18 -12.71
C ALA A 31 1.23 17.89 -13.09
N GLY A 32 1.28 18.58 -14.23
CA GLY A 32 2.48 19.25 -14.73
C GLY A 32 3.63 18.28 -15.05
N ILE A 33 3.33 17.04 -15.44
CA ILE A 33 4.33 15.97 -15.62
C ILE A 33 4.37 15.47 -17.07
N LYS A 34 5.57 15.13 -17.54
CA LYS A 34 5.84 14.40 -18.78
C LYS A 34 6.79 13.23 -18.50
N ILE A 35 6.50 12.08 -19.10
CA ILE A 35 7.34 10.88 -19.04
C ILE A 35 7.69 10.46 -20.46
N ASN A 36 8.96 10.30 -20.78
CA ASN A 36 9.45 9.77 -22.05
C ASN A 36 10.55 8.71 -21.79
N ASN A 37 11.24 8.29 -22.85
CA ASN A 37 12.37 7.36 -22.79
C ASN A 37 13.62 7.93 -22.10
N GLU A 38 13.71 9.26 -21.96
CA GLU A 38 14.75 9.99 -21.23
C GLU A 38 14.38 10.22 -19.75
N GLY A 39 13.19 9.79 -19.34
CA GLY A 39 12.77 9.78 -17.96
C GLY A 39 11.58 10.69 -17.67
N LEU A 40 11.54 11.19 -16.45
CA LEU A 40 10.44 11.94 -15.87
C LEU A 40 10.83 13.42 -15.70
N THR A 41 10.04 14.31 -16.29
CA THR A 41 10.23 15.76 -16.22
C THR A 41 8.91 16.48 -15.94
N SER A 42 9.00 17.77 -15.62
CA SER A 42 7.88 18.70 -15.74
C SER A 42 7.41 18.78 -17.20
N THR A 43 6.17 19.22 -17.44
CA THR A 43 5.66 19.56 -18.79
C THR A 43 6.52 20.58 -19.50
N ASN A 44 7.24 21.43 -18.77
CA ASN A 44 8.15 22.44 -19.31
C ASN A 44 9.56 21.90 -19.58
N GLY A 45 9.80 20.60 -19.35
CA GLY A 45 11.10 19.95 -19.52
C GLY A 45 12.05 20.09 -18.33
N GLU A 46 11.63 20.75 -17.25
CA GLU A 46 12.43 20.88 -16.03
C GLU A 46 12.48 19.58 -15.23
N GLN A 47 13.59 19.36 -14.52
CA GLN A 47 13.73 18.20 -13.64
C GLN A 47 12.80 18.29 -12.43
N ILE A 48 12.14 17.19 -12.07
CA ILE A 48 11.28 17.16 -10.89
C ILE A 48 12.15 17.10 -9.64
N LYS A 49 11.92 18.02 -8.69
CA LYS A 49 12.71 18.17 -7.45
C LYS A 49 12.88 16.90 -6.63
N THR A 50 11.95 15.95 -6.73
CA THR A 50 11.95 14.69 -5.98
C THR A 50 12.85 13.60 -6.59
N THR A 51 13.33 13.80 -7.81
CA THR A 51 14.26 12.90 -8.49
C THR A 51 15.62 13.57 -8.63
N LYS A 52 16.68 12.98 -8.05
CA LYS A 52 18.04 13.55 -8.11
C LYS A 52 18.59 13.63 -9.53
N GLU A 53 18.24 12.67 -10.39
CA GLU A 53 18.58 12.60 -11.81
C GLU A 53 17.43 11.94 -12.57
N ALA A 54 17.26 12.27 -13.86
CA ALA A 54 16.30 11.57 -14.71
C ALA A 54 16.85 10.18 -15.05
N ILE A 55 16.07 9.13 -14.73
CA ILE A 55 16.42 7.74 -15.04
C ILE A 55 15.93 7.40 -16.43
N THR A 56 16.84 7.03 -17.33
CA THR A 56 16.52 6.68 -18.72
C THR A 56 16.37 5.16 -18.89
N HIS A 57 15.68 4.72 -19.95
CA HIS A 57 15.51 3.28 -20.22
C HIS A 57 16.87 2.56 -20.41
N GLN A 58 17.85 3.21 -21.04
CA GLN A 58 19.17 2.63 -21.33
C GLN A 58 19.99 2.34 -20.08
N GLN A 59 19.69 3.04 -18.98
CA GLN A 59 20.38 2.85 -17.70
C GLN A 59 19.82 1.67 -16.90
N ILE A 60 18.75 1.03 -17.37
CA ILE A 60 18.04 -0.03 -16.66
C ILE A 60 18.13 -1.33 -17.44
N LYS A 61 18.71 -2.37 -16.82
CA LYS A 61 18.63 -3.74 -17.32
C LYS A 61 17.46 -4.45 -16.63
N ILE A 62 16.44 -4.83 -17.39
CA ILE A 62 15.27 -5.57 -16.89
C ILE A 62 15.66 -7.03 -16.65
N GLY A 63 15.23 -7.57 -15.51
CA GLY A 63 15.36 -8.98 -15.14
C GLY A 63 14.00 -9.65 -14.99
N ASP A 64 13.95 -10.66 -14.12
CA ASP A 64 12.77 -11.52 -13.96
C ASP A 64 11.55 -10.79 -13.38
N VAL A 65 10.36 -11.30 -13.68
CA VAL A 65 9.10 -10.86 -13.06
C VAL A 65 9.08 -11.36 -11.61
N ILE A 66 8.92 -10.43 -10.67
CA ILE A 66 8.89 -10.69 -9.22
C ILE A 66 7.52 -10.46 -8.58
N GLY A 67 6.57 -9.86 -9.31
CA GLY A 67 5.22 -9.64 -8.83
C GLY A 67 4.24 -9.40 -9.98
N GLN A 68 2.99 -9.83 -9.80
CA GLN A 68 1.94 -9.61 -10.78
C GLN A 68 0.68 -9.13 -10.06
N GLY A 69 0.24 -7.92 -10.41
CA GLY A 69 -1.03 -7.35 -9.97
C GLY A 69 -2.07 -7.43 -11.09
N VAL A 70 -3.28 -6.93 -10.79
CA VAL A 70 -4.38 -6.82 -11.77
C VAL A 70 -4.04 -5.87 -12.90
N SER A 71 -3.36 -4.78 -12.57
CA SER A 71 -3.12 -3.65 -13.48
C SER A 71 -1.66 -3.38 -13.81
N SER A 72 -0.74 -4.11 -13.18
CA SER A 72 0.70 -3.95 -13.40
C SER A 72 1.40 -5.25 -13.10
N TYR A 73 2.64 -5.35 -13.55
CA TYR A 73 3.57 -6.37 -13.09
C TYR A 73 4.86 -5.69 -12.66
N VAL A 74 5.60 -6.36 -11.79
CA VAL A 74 6.84 -5.85 -11.22
C VAL A 74 7.96 -6.75 -11.69
N CYS A 75 8.98 -6.16 -12.31
CA CYS A 75 10.22 -6.84 -12.62
C CYS A 75 11.33 -6.42 -11.67
N ARG A 76 12.26 -7.33 -11.40
CA ARG A 76 13.57 -6.95 -10.89
C ARG A 76 14.32 -6.20 -11.98
N GLY A 77 15.12 -5.21 -11.60
CA GLY A 77 15.98 -4.47 -12.52
C GLY A 77 17.34 -4.18 -11.91
N LEU A 78 18.31 -3.88 -12.76
CA LEU A 78 19.62 -3.35 -12.37
C LEU A 78 19.76 -1.94 -12.95
N TYR A 79 19.94 -0.95 -12.07
CA TYR A 79 20.32 0.39 -12.46
C TYR A 79 21.84 0.44 -12.65
N ILE A 80 22.24 0.50 -13.92
CA ILE A 80 23.61 0.31 -14.40
C ILE A 80 24.59 1.34 -13.81
N PRO A 81 24.30 2.65 -13.76
CA PRO A 81 25.26 3.67 -13.31
C PRO A 81 25.84 3.42 -11.91
N TYR A 82 25.03 2.87 -10.99
CA TYR A 82 25.44 2.60 -9.62
C TYR A 82 25.49 1.10 -9.29
N ASN A 83 25.31 0.23 -10.29
CA ASN A 83 25.22 -1.22 -10.11
C ASN A 83 24.25 -1.63 -8.97
N CYS A 84 23.10 -0.96 -8.88
CA CYS A 84 22.15 -1.15 -7.78
C CYS A 84 20.85 -1.83 -8.25
N GLN A 85 20.31 -2.69 -7.39
CA GLN A 85 19.06 -3.40 -7.68
C GLN A 85 17.86 -2.47 -7.49
N VAL A 86 16.91 -2.55 -8.41
CA VAL A 86 15.67 -1.76 -8.41
C VAL A 86 14.47 -2.66 -8.70
N ALA A 87 13.28 -2.22 -8.30
CA ALA A 87 12.02 -2.81 -8.72
C ALA A 87 11.38 -1.92 -9.80
N LEU A 88 10.94 -2.52 -10.89
CA LEU A 88 10.29 -1.84 -12.01
C LEU A 88 8.81 -2.19 -12.00
N LYS A 89 7.95 -1.26 -11.57
CA LYS A 89 6.49 -1.41 -11.69
C LYS A 89 6.07 -0.97 -13.09
N ILE A 90 5.66 -1.92 -13.92
CA ILE A 90 5.35 -1.72 -15.33
C ILE A 90 3.83 -1.64 -15.49
N ILE A 91 3.37 -0.52 -16.06
CA ILE A 91 1.96 -0.21 -16.19
C ILE A 91 1.63 0.12 -17.65
N ASN A 92 0.65 -0.59 -18.22
CA ASN A 92 0.23 -0.40 -19.60
C ASN A 92 -0.67 0.83 -19.73
N VAL A 93 -0.24 1.78 -20.55
CA VAL A 93 -0.85 3.10 -20.74
C VAL A 93 -2.19 3.05 -21.48
N PHE A 94 -2.37 2.07 -22.36
CA PHE A 94 -3.57 1.98 -23.22
C PHE A 94 -4.81 1.45 -22.49
N ASP A 95 -4.65 0.98 -21.27
CA ASP A 95 -5.75 0.47 -20.47
C ASP A 95 -6.47 1.63 -19.76
N LYS A 96 -7.68 1.94 -20.25
CA LYS A 96 -8.45 3.13 -19.82
C LYS A 96 -8.70 3.19 -18.32
N ASP A 97 -8.98 2.05 -17.69
CA ASP A 97 -9.25 1.96 -16.25
C ASP A 97 -7.98 2.21 -15.42
N LYS A 98 -6.80 1.90 -16.00
CA LYS A 98 -5.50 2.00 -15.32
C LYS A 98 -4.90 3.40 -15.37
N ARG A 99 -5.31 4.24 -16.32
CA ARG A 99 -4.81 5.64 -16.44
C ARG A 99 -5.11 6.48 -15.19
N HIS A 100 -6.30 6.36 -14.63
CA HIS A 100 -6.69 7.07 -13.40
C HIS A 100 -5.86 6.60 -12.20
N GLN A 101 -5.60 5.29 -12.13
CA GLN A 101 -4.77 4.71 -11.08
C GLN A 101 -3.33 5.23 -11.19
N MET A 102 -2.72 5.20 -12.38
CA MET A 102 -1.36 5.71 -12.62
C MET A 102 -1.15 7.17 -12.19
N LEU A 103 -2.13 8.03 -12.46
CA LEU A 103 -2.08 9.45 -12.07
C LEU A 103 -2.03 9.64 -10.54
N ASN A 104 -2.78 8.82 -9.81
CA ASN A 104 -2.77 8.83 -8.35
C ASN A 104 -1.47 8.23 -7.78
N ASP A 105 -0.97 7.15 -8.38
CA ASP A 105 0.33 6.54 -8.05
C ASP A 105 1.45 7.59 -8.22
N LEU A 106 1.51 8.24 -9.38
CA LEU A 106 2.55 9.23 -9.70
C LEU A 106 2.44 10.49 -8.84
N SER A 107 1.26 11.10 -8.72
CA SER A 107 1.11 12.33 -7.93
C SER A 107 1.53 12.15 -6.47
N THR A 108 1.24 10.99 -5.87
CA THR A 108 1.66 10.70 -4.49
C THR A 108 3.17 10.54 -4.38
N LEU A 109 3.78 9.74 -5.26
CA LEU A 109 5.21 9.49 -5.24
C LEU A 109 6.03 10.77 -5.52
N LEU A 110 5.47 11.69 -6.29
CA LEU A 110 6.12 12.94 -6.68
C LEU A 110 5.94 14.08 -5.67
N ASN A 111 5.11 13.91 -4.65
CA ASN A 111 4.91 14.90 -3.57
C ASN A 111 5.98 14.83 -2.46
N GLY A 112 7.16 14.28 -2.76
CA GLY A 112 8.36 14.35 -1.90
C GLY A 112 8.20 13.54 -0.63
N ILE A 113 8.31 12.22 -0.75
CA ILE A 113 8.19 11.32 0.39
C ILE A 113 9.56 11.14 1.04
N GLU A 114 9.64 11.58 2.29
CA GLU A 114 10.82 11.53 3.15
C GLU A 114 10.49 10.70 4.38
N CYS A 115 10.21 9.41 4.16
CA CYS A 115 9.92 8.47 5.23
C CYS A 115 10.63 7.14 4.94
N GLU A 116 11.41 6.65 5.90
CA GLU A 116 12.17 5.40 5.72
C GLU A 116 11.27 4.17 5.61
N GLN A 117 10.07 4.22 6.21
CA GLN A 117 9.08 3.14 6.21
C GLN A 117 8.16 3.17 4.97
N LEU A 118 8.43 4.01 3.99
CA LEU A 118 7.76 4.03 2.69
C LEU A 118 8.76 3.69 1.59
N ILE A 119 8.33 2.93 0.58
CA ILE A 119 9.17 2.59 -0.57
C ILE A 119 9.64 3.86 -1.28
N LYS A 120 10.96 3.94 -1.50
CA LYS A 120 11.54 5.06 -2.23
C LYS A 120 11.23 4.94 -3.72
N PHE A 121 10.79 6.05 -4.30
CA PHE A 121 10.66 6.24 -5.74
C PHE A 121 11.89 6.96 -6.26
N TYR A 122 12.54 6.39 -7.28
CA TYR A 122 13.75 6.95 -7.87
C TYR A 122 13.49 7.72 -9.17
N GLY A 123 12.47 7.33 -9.93
CA GLY A 123 12.14 7.95 -11.20
C GLY A 123 11.19 7.10 -12.02
N ALA A 124 10.86 7.56 -13.22
CA ALA A 124 10.04 6.80 -14.16
C ALA A 124 10.48 7.09 -15.59
N TYR A 125 10.27 6.14 -16.48
CA TYR A 125 10.45 6.31 -17.93
C TYR A 125 9.34 5.61 -18.70
N TYR A 126 9.16 6.03 -19.95
CA TYR A 126 8.20 5.47 -20.88
C TYR A 126 8.92 4.74 -22.00
N GLU A 127 8.47 3.52 -22.30
CA GLU A 127 8.97 2.74 -23.43
C GLU A 127 7.91 1.71 -23.84
N GLU A 128 7.69 1.56 -25.14
CA GLU A 128 6.80 0.54 -25.73
C GLU A 128 5.38 0.53 -25.16
N GLY A 129 4.74 1.69 -25.02
CA GLY A 129 3.36 1.77 -24.54
C GLY A 129 3.19 1.54 -23.04
N THR A 130 4.30 1.48 -22.28
CA THR A 130 4.27 1.27 -20.84
C THR A 130 5.04 2.36 -20.10
N ILE A 131 4.52 2.73 -18.93
CA ILE A 131 5.26 3.52 -17.94
C ILE A 131 5.92 2.53 -16.99
N ARG A 132 7.21 2.72 -16.74
CA ARG A 132 7.99 1.94 -15.79
C ARG A 132 8.40 2.84 -14.63
N LEU A 133 7.86 2.58 -13.45
CA LEU A 133 8.26 3.26 -12.22
C LEU A 133 9.47 2.53 -11.63
N VAL A 134 10.53 3.28 -11.35
CA VAL A 134 11.78 2.78 -10.77
C VAL A 134 11.72 2.98 -9.26
N LEU A 135 11.65 1.88 -8.53
CA LEU A 135 11.42 1.82 -7.08
C LEU A 135 12.58 1.12 -6.38
N GLU A 136 12.68 1.36 -5.07
CA GLU A 136 13.54 0.60 -4.17
C GLU A 136 13.22 -0.90 -4.23
N TYR A 137 14.26 -1.72 -4.37
CA TYR A 137 14.13 -3.17 -4.34
C TYR A 137 14.26 -3.70 -2.91
N MET A 138 13.30 -4.54 -2.52
CA MET A 138 13.25 -5.19 -1.21
C MET A 138 13.44 -6.70 -1.41
N ASP A 139 14.64 -7.20 -1.12
CA ASP A 139 15.13 -8.52 -1.53
C ASP A 139 14.55 -9.72 -0.77
N GLN A 140 13.80 -9.50 0.32
CA GLN A 140 13.02 -10.56 1.00
C GLN A 140 11.56 -10.60 0.55
N GLY A 141 11.15 -9.72 -0.37
CA GLY A 141 9.80 -9.68 -0.92
C GLY A 141 8.76 -9.20 0.09
N SER A 142 7.53 -9.68 -0.06
CA SER A 142 6.39 -9.22 0.75
C SER A 142 6.20 -10.02 2.03
N LEU A 143 5.60 -9.38 3.03
CA LEU A 143 5.22 -10.00 4.29
C LEU A 143 4.28 -11.19 4.07
N ARG A 144 3.41 -11.14 3.04
CA ARG A 144 2.59 -12.27 2.60
C ARG A 144 3.44 -13.52 2.36
N SER A 145 4.48 -13.40 1.53
CA SER A 145 5.35 -14.51 1.17
C SER A 145 6.08 -15.06 2.40
N ILE A 146 6.51 -14.18 3.30
CA ILE A 146 7.20 -14.54 4.54
C ILE A 146 6.26 -15.32 5.48
N ILE A 147 5.05 -14.82 5.74
CA ILE A 147 4.03 -15.53 6.53
C ILE A 147 3.78 -16.92 5.93
N GLN A 148 3.56 -17.00 4.62
CA GLN A 148 3.32 -18.29 3.96
C GLN A 148 4.49 -19.26 4.12
N GLN A 149 5.73 -18.80 3.96
CA GLN A 149 6.92 -19.65 4.12
C GLN A 149 7.08 -20.13 5.56
N ILE A 150 6.86 -19.27 6.55
CA ILE A 150 6.99 -19.62 7.96
C ILE A 150 5.98 -20.71 8.33
N TYR A 151 4.70 -20.50 8.02
CA TYR A 151 3.66 -21.44 8.40
C TYR A 151 3.67 -22.73 7.57
N LYS A 152 4.06 -22.68 6.29
CA LYS A 152 4.20 -23.87 5.44
C LYS A 152 5.33 -24.78 5.92
N ASN A 153 6.42 -24.20 6.45
CA ASN A 153 7.59 -24.94 6.90
C ASN A 153 7.60 -25.21 8.41
N ASN A 154 6.50 -24.94 9.13
CA ASN A 154 6.39 -25.09 10.59
C ASN A 154 7.44 -24.30 11.39
N LEU A 155 7.85 -23.13 10.90
CA LEU A 155 8.85 -22.27 11.54
C LEU A 155 8.22 -21.22 12.46
N ILE A 156 7.11 -21.56 13.12
CA ILE A 156 6.24 -20.60 13.83
C ILE A 156 7.00 -19.88 14.95
N GLU A 157 7.99 -20.54 15.55
CA GLU A 157 8.88 -19.97 16.57
C GLU A 157 9.65 -18.73 16.07
N LEU A 158 9.80 -18.56 14.75
CA LEU A 158 10.41 -17.36 14.15
C LEU A 158 9.52 -16.13 14.21
N ILE A 159 8.21 -16.23 14.49
CA ILE A 159 7.34 -15.06 14.69
C ILE A 159 7.08 -14.92 16.18
N ASN A 160 8.06 -14.39 16.90
CA ASN A 160 7.89 -14.01 18.28
C ASN A 160 7.29 -12.59 18.39
N GLU A 161 6.91 -12.21 19.62
CA GLU A 161 6.30 -10.90 19.90
C GLU A 161 7.18 -9.74 19.46
N GLN A 162 8.49 -9.87 19.62
CA GLN A 162 9.44 -8.83 19.26
C GLN A 162 9.38 -8.56 17.76
N ILE A 163 9.33 -9.61 16.93
CA ILE A 163 9.21 -9.49 15.48
C ILE A 163 7.87 -8.89 15.08
N ILE A 164 6.76 -9.36 15.66
CA ILE A 164 5.42 -8.79 15.39
C ILE A 164 5.40 -7.31 15.74
N ALA A 165 5.97 -6.94 16.88
CA ALA A 165 5.98 -5.57 17.36
C ALA A 165 6.91 -4.68 16.52
N THR A 166 8.06 -5.17 16.07
CA THR A 166 8.94 -4.46 15.12
C THR A 166 8.25 -4.19 13.79
N ILE A 167 7.56 -5.17 13.22
CA ILE A 167 6.76 -5.00 11.99
C ILE A 167 5.67 -3.97 12.22
N THR A 168 4.92 -4.11 13.32
CA THR A 168 3.83 -3.19 13.68
C THR A 168 4.32 -1.76 13.82
N TYR A 169 5.44 -1.56 14.52
CA TYR A 169 6.04 -0.25 14.75
C TYR A 169 6.43 0.45 13.44
N ASN A 170 7.11 -0.27 12.53
CA ASN A 170 7.49 0.31 11.23
C ASN A 170 6.27 0.67 10.38
N ILE A 171 5.23 -0.17 10.35
CA ILE A 171 4.01 0.15 9.62
C ILE A 171 3.33 1.40 10.21
N LEU A 172 3.27 1.51 11.54
CA LEU A 172 2.71 2.68 12.21
C LEU A 172 3.47 3.98 11.90
N LEU A 173 4.81 3.94 11.83
CA LEU A 173 5.60 5.10 11.43
C LEU A 173 5.27 5.56 10.00
N GLY A 174 5.18 4.61 9.05
CA GLY A 174 4.79 4.91 7.68
C GLY A 174 3.37 5.49 7.58
N LEU A 175 2.41 4.90 8.29
CA LEU A 175 1.03 5.40 8.35
C LEU A 175 0.95 6.78 9.01
N GLN A 176 1.68 6.99 10.11
CA GLN A 176 1.74 8.29 10.78
C GLN A 176 2.25 9.37 9.82
N TYR A 177 3.32 9.09 9.06
CA TYR A 177 3.84 10.02 8.07
C TYR A 177 2.79 10.38 7.02
N LEU A 178 2.14 9.37 6.42
CA LEU A 178 1.07 9.57 5.43
C LEU A 178 -0.09 10.40 6.00
N HIS A 179 -0.57 10.06 7.19
CA HIS A 179 -1.76 10.66 7.80
C HIS A 179 -1.50 12.09 8.29
N GLN A 180 -0.35 12.34 8.93
CA GLN A 180 -0.04 13.62 9.56
C GLN A 180 0.64 14.60 8.63
N GLN A 181 1.65 14.14 7.88
CA GLN A 181 2.53 15.02 7.09
C GLN A 181 2.01 15.18 5.67
N LYS A 182 1.39 14.14 5.10
CA LYS A 182 0.85 14.16 3.73
C LYS A 182 -0.67 14.29 3.67
N HIS A 183 -1.36 14.22 4.81
CA HIS A 183 -2.82 14.21 4.91
C HIS A 183 -3.49 13.20 3.96
N GLN A 184 -2.87 12.02 3.86
CA GLN A 184 -3.21 11.01 2.88
C GLN A 184 -3.42 9.66 3.55
N LEU A 185 -4.34 8.88 2.99
CA LEU A 185 -4.56 7.48 3.36
C LEU A 185 -3.76 6.54 2.49
N HIS A 186 -3.37 5.39 3.04
CA HIS A 186 -2.80 4.31 2.24
C HIS A 186 -3.88 3.59 1.42
N ARG A 187 -5.02 3.22 2.03
CA ARG A 187 -6.18 2.57 1.38
C ARG A 187 -5.98 1.15 0.83
N ASP A 188 -4.82 0.52 1.00
CA ASP A 188 -4.57 -0.86 0.55
C ASP A 188 -3.55 -1.55 1.46
N ILE A 189 -3.66 -1.34 2.77
CA ILE A 189 -2.82 -2.02 3.75
C ILE A 189 -3.20 -3.50 3.76
N LYS A 190 -2.23 -4.35 3.42
CA LYS A 190 -2.32 -5.82 3.39
C LYS A 190 -0.91 -6.41 3.37
N PRO A 191 -0.72 -7.70 3.73
CA PRO A 191 0.60 -8.32 3.78
C PRO A 191 1.38 -8.27 2.45
N GLU A 192 0.69 -8.21 1.31
CA GLU A 192 1.31 -8.09 -0.01
C GLU A 192 1.99 -6.73 -0.23
N ASN A 193 1.51 -5.67 0.44
CA ASN A 193 1.98 -4.30 0.29
C ASN A 193 2.95 -3.87 1.40
N ILE A 194 3.40 -4.81 2.23
CA ILE A 194 4.46 -4.62 3.23
C ILE A 194 5.67 -5.40 2.74
N LEU A 195 6.76 -4.71 2.45
CA LEU A 195 7.98 -5.29 1.89
C LEU A 195 9.12 -5.30 2.92
N ILE A 196 9.95 -6.33 2.86
CA ILE A 196 11.08 -6.55 3.77
C ILE A 196 12.36 -6.78 2.96
N ASN A 197 13.48 -6.33 3.51
CA ASN A 197 14.81 -6.63 2.95
C ASN A 197 15.73 -7.29 3.99
N SER A 198 16.87 -7.79 3.52
CA SER A 198 17.89 -8.49 4.30
C SER A 198 18.57 -7.60 5.35
N LEU A 199 18.43 -6.27 5.22
CA LEU A 199 18.88 -5.29 6.22
C LEU A 199 17.87 -5.12 7.37
N GLY A 200 16.75 -5.86 7.36
CA GLY A 200 15.70 -5.77 8.36
C GLY A 200 14.78 -4.56 8.19
N GLN A 201 14.84 -3.84 7.06
CA GLN A 201 13.96 -2.71 6.80
C GLN A 201 12.58 -3.21 6.40
N ILE A 202 11.54 -2.56 6.93
CA ILE A 202 10.13 -2.86 6.66
C ILE A 202 9.48 -1.61 6.08
N LYS A 203 8.90 -1.73 4.88
CA LYS A 203 8.37 -0.57 4.14
C LYS A 203 7.00 -0.85 3.53
N LEU A 204 6.16 0.17 3.53
CA LEU A 204 4.89 0.17 2.81
C LEU A 204 5.11 0.55 1.34
N THR A 205 4.48 -0.20 0.44
CA THR A 205 4.41 0.10 -0.99
C THR A 205 2.98 0.33 -1.42
N ASP A 206 2.76 0.80 -2.66
CA ASP A 206 1.42 1.00 -3.21
C ASP A 206 0.52 1.90 -2.34
N PHE A 207 1.13 2.86 -1.63
CA PHE A 207 0.43 3.89 -0.89
C PHE A 207 -0.08 5.00 -1.84
N GLY A 208 -1.19 5.63 -1.48
CA GLY A 208 -1.73 6.76 -2.24
C GLY A 208 -2.38 6.43 -3.58
N ILE A 209 -2.43 5.16 -3.92
CA ILE A 209 -3.22 4.62 -5.02
C ILE A 209 -4.69 4.79 -4.66
N SER A 210 -5.31 5.88 -5.11
CA SER A 210 -6.76 6.02 -5.02
C SER A 210 -7.40 4.98 -5.94
N LYS A 211 -7.68 3.79 -5.39
CA LYS A 211 -8.71 2.91 -5.95
C LYS A 211 -10.02 3.70 -5.83
N GLN A 212 -10.42 4.41 -6.88
CA GLN A 212 -11.75 5.01 -6.95
C GLN A 212 -12.75 3.88 -6.69
N LEU A 213 -13.51 4.02 -5.61
CA LEU A 213 -14.55 3.09 -5.15
C LEU A 213 -15.78 3.07 -6.08
N GLU A 214 -15.70 3.69 -7.27
CA GLU A 214 -16.88 4.04 -8.06
C GLU A 214 -17.69 2.82 -8.50
N ASN A 215 -17.14 1.60 -8.47
CA ASN A 215 -17.89 0.36 -8.76
C ASN A 215 -17.69 -0.78 -7.75
N THR A 216 -17.63 -0.47 -6.45
CA THR A 216 -17.37 -1.45 -5.37
C THR A 216 -18.37 -2.63 -5.33
N ILE A 217 -19.62 -2.40 -5.73
CA ILE A 217 -20.69 -3.43 -5.67
C ILE A 217 -20.55 -4.48 -6.79
N ALA A 218 -20.06 -4.10 -7.98
CA ALA A 218 -19.84 -5.03 -9.09
C ALA A 218 -18.54 -5.84 -8.93
N ILE A 219 -17.48 -5.21 -8.39
CA ILE A 219 -16.15 -5.83 -8.17
C ILE A 219 -16.18 -6.82 -6.98
N ALA A 220 -17.08 -6.62 -6.01
CA ALA A 220 -17.25 -7.51 -4.86
C ALA A 220 -17.63 -8.96 -5.21
N ARG A 221 -18.02 -9.26 -6.46
CA ARG A 221 -18.35 -10.61 -6.94
C ARG A 221 -17.13 -11.42 -7.42
N THR A 222 -15.98 -10.80 -7.71
CA THR A 222 -14.84 -11.48 -8.37
C THR A 222 -13.49 -11.34 -7.66
N PHE A 223 -13.34 -10.49 -6.63
CA PHE A 223 -12.03 -10.13 -6.05
C PHE A 223 -11.94 -10.23 -4.52
N VAL A 224 -12.30 -11.39 -3.97
CA VAL A 224 -12.42 -11.64 -2.51
C VAL A 224 -11.10 -11.40 -1.74
N GLY A 225 -9.95 -11.74 -2.32
CA GLY A 225 -8.67 -11.76 -1.58
C GLY A 225 -8.15 -10.40 -1.11
N THR A 226 -8.32 -9.34 -1.90
CA THR A 226 -7.89 -7.97 -1.52
C THR A 226 -8.88 -7.30 -0.55
N LEU A 227 -10.14 -7.75 -0.55
CA LEU A 227 -11.18 -7.16 0.29
C LEU A 227 -11.10 -7.62 1.74
N MET A 228 -10.34 -8.68 2.06
CA MET A 228 -10.27 -9.26 3.41
C MET A 228 -9.75 -8.29 4.47
N TYR A 229 -8.84 -7.40 4.10
CA TYR A 229 -8.26 -6.39 4.99
C TYR A 229 -9.06 -5.08 5.01
N MET A 230 -10.07 -4.94 4.15
CA MET A 230 -10.83 -3.70 4.02
C MET A 230 -11.75 -3.49 5.22
N SER A 231 -11.79 -2.25 5.72
CA SER A 231 -12.65 -1.90 6.83
C SER A 231 -14.12 -1.76 6.40
N PRO A 232 -15.10 -2.09 7.27
CA PRO A 232 -16.52 -2.10 6.91
C PRO A 232 -17.06 -0.76 6.39
N GLU A 233 -16.57 0.38 6.90
CA GLU A 233 -17.05 1.70 6.47
C GLU A 233 -16.70 2.05 5.02
N ARG A 234 -15.70 1.37 4.42
CA ARG A 234 -15.28 1.65 3.04
C ARG A 234 -16.33 1.25 2.02
N THR A 235 -17.30 0.40 2.36
CA THR A 235 -18.38 0.03 1.45
C THR A 235 -19.58 0.95 1.44
N GLU A 236 -19.66 1.90 2.37
CA GLU A 236 -20.75 2.88 2.43
C GLU A 236 -20.46 4.16 1.64
N GLY A 237 -19.31 4.27 0.96
CA GLY A 237 -18.96 5.45 0.15
C GLY A 237 -18.77 6.76 0.94
N LYS A 238 -18.69 6.70 2.28
CA LYS A 238 -18.50 7.88 3.15
C LYS A 238 -17.04 8.35 3.16
N ASN A 239 -16.84 9.64 3.48
CA ASN A 239 -15.53 10.29 3.57
C ASN A 239 -14.55 9.47 4.41
N TYR A 240 -13.49 9.03 3.75
CA TYR A 240 -12.53 8.07 4.26
C TYR A 240 -11.86 8.52 5.58
N SER A 241 -11.81 7.64 6.57
CA SER A 241 -11.14 7.90 7.85
C SER A 241 -9.82 7.14 7.97
N TYR A 242 -8.79 7.79 8.52
CA TYR A 242 -7.48 7.21 8.88
C TYR A 242 -7.58 5.90 9.68
N ALA A 243 -8.67 5.72 10.42
CA ALA A 243 -9.03 4.48 11.11
C ALA A 243 -9.13 3.24 10.19
N SER A 244 -9.33 3.41 8.88
CA SER A 244 -9.43 2.29 7.93
C SER A 244 -8.08 1.59 7.71
N ASP A 245 -6.98 2.36 7.68
CA ASP A 245 -5.62 1.80 7.56
C ASP A 245 -5.22 1.08 8.87
N ILE A 246 -5.65 1.63 10.00
CA ILE A 246 -5.50 1.05 11.34
C ILE A 246 -6.27 -0.28 11.44
N TRP A 247 -7.53 -0.34 11.00
CA TRP A 247 -8.28 -1.60 10.90
C TRP A 247 -7.50 -2.69 10.16
N SER A 248 -6.97 -2.34 8.98
CA SER A 248 -6.24 -3.26 8.12
C SER A 248 -4.99 -3.81 8.83
N LEU A 249 -4.25 -2.96 9.55
CA LEU A 249 -3.09 -3.35 10.34
C LEU A 249 -3.45 -4.34 11.45
N GLY A 250 -4.56 -4.13 12.18
CA GLY A 250 -4.99 -5.07 13.23
C GLY A 250 -5.19 -6.50 12.73
N LEU A 251 -5.76 -6.65 11.52
CA LEU A 251 -5.93 -7.96 10.88
C LEU A 251 -4.59 -8.62 10.51
N ILE A 252 -3.62 -7.81 10.06
CA ILE A 252 -2.27 -8.29 9.73
C ILE A 252 -1.53 -8.78 10.97
N ILE A 253 -1.65 -8.07 12.10
CA ILE A 253 -1.00 -8.47 13.36
C ILE A 253 -1.56 -9.81 13.85
N TYR A 254 -2.88 -9.99 13.79
CA TYR A 254 -3.50 -11.28 14.11
C TYR A 254 -3.01 -12.39 13.16
N GLU A 255 -2.96 -12.12 11.87
CA GLU A 255 -2.51 -13.10 10.89
C GLU A 255 -1.02 -13.45 11.04
N LEU A 256 -0.17 -12.49 11.40
CA LEU A 256 1.22 -12.77 11.75
C LEU A 256 1.29 -13.76 12.92
N ALA A 257 0.50 -13.50 13.96
CA ALA A 257 0.51 -14.29 15.17
C ALA A 257 -0.04 -15.72 15.01
N THR A 258 -0.96 -15.94 14.05
CA THR A 258 -1.71 -17.19 13.91
C THR A 258 -1.53 -17.91 12.57
N GLY A 259 -1.00 -17.23 11.56
CA GLY A 259 -0.83 -17.71 10.19
C GLY A 259 -2.12 -17.73 9.40
N LYS A 260 -3.22 -17.28 10.00
CA LYS A 260 -4.56 -17.32 9.42
C LYS A 260 -5.22 -15.97 9.58
N HIS A 261 -5.84 -15.50 8.51
CA HIS A 261 -6.71 -14.33 8.61
C HIS A 261 -7.88 -14.66 9.57
N PRO A 262 -8.24 -13.76 10.51
CA PRO A 262 -9.18 -14.07 11.59
C PRO A 262 -10.59 -14.45 11.10
N TYR A 263 -10.95 -13.97 9.91
CA TYR A 263 -12.25 -14.23 9.27
C TYR A 263 -12.13 -15.05 7.98
N ALA A 264 -11.00 -15.73 7.75
CA ALA A 264 -10.88 -16.64 6.61
C ALA A 264 -11.70 -17.91 6.85
N PHE A 265 -12.60 -18.24 5.91
CA PHE A 265 -13.38 -19.47 5.93
C PHE A 265 -12.78 -20.52 4.99
N GLN A 266 -13.02 -21.80 5.29
CA GLN A 266 -12.59 -22.94 4.47
C GLN A 266 -13.24 -22.96 3.07
N ASN A 267 -14.35 -22.25 2.88
CA ASN A 267 -15.06 -22.16 1.59
C ASN A 267 -14.55 -21.00 0.74
N LYS A 268 -13.90 -21.32 -0.38
CA LYS A 268 -13.28 -20.39 -1.36
C LYS A 268 -14.25 -19.43 -2.10
N GLN A 269 -15.53 -19.35 -1.71
CA GLN A 269 -16.57 -18.62 -2.46
C GLN A 269 -17.33 -17.56 -1.64
N MET A 270 -16.83 -17.16 -0.47
CA MET A 270 -17.48 -16.12 0.32
C MET A 270 -17.33 -14.74 -0.33
N THR A 271 -18.43 -14.01 -0.43
CA THR A 271 -18.45 -12.61 -0.89
C THR A 271 -18.00 -11.66 0.23
N TYR A 272 -17.54 -10.47 -0.13
CA TYR A 272 -17.17 -9.44 0.85
C TYR A 272 -18.30 -9.08 1.83
N ILE A 273 -19.54 -9.00 1.34
CA ILE A 273 -20.71 -8.69 2.18
C ILE A 273 -20.91 -9.75 3.26
N GLN A 274 -20.74 -11.03 2.92
CA GLN A 274 -20.81 -12.13 3.89
C GLN A 274 -19.68 -12.05 4.91
N MET A 275 -18.48 -11.64 4.49
CA MET A 275 -17.36 -11.42 5.42
C MET A 275 -17.69 -10.31 6.42
N ILE A 276 -18.22 -9.15 5.97
CA ILE A 276 -18.64 -8.07 6.86
C ILE A 276 -19.75 -8.52 7.81
N GLN A 277 -20.76 -9.25 7.30
CA GLN A 277 -21.82 -9.80 8.15
C GLN A 277 -21.26 -10.74 9.22
N ASN A 278 -20.23 -11.52 8.91
CA ASN A 278 -19.58 -12.39 9.88
C ASN A 278 -18.76 -11.59 10.89
N ILE A 279 -18.01 -10.57 10.46
CA ILE A 279 -17.30 -9.66 11.36
C ILE A 279 -18.27 -9.02 12.38
N LEU A 280 -19.45 -8.60 11.93
CA LEU A 280 -20.48 -7.98 12.78
C LEU A 280 -21.18 -8.96 13.72
N LYS A 281 -21.11 -10.27 13.46
CA LYS A 281 -21.81 -11.32 14.22
C LYS A 281 -20.89 -12.18 15.09
N SER A 282 -19.60 -12.22 14.76
CA SER A 282 -18.62 -13.09 15.43
C SER A 282 -18.02 -12.39 16.63
N ASP A 283 -17.65 -13.16 17.64
CA ASP A 283 -16.83 -12.68 18.74
C ASP A 283 -15.46 -12.19 18.24
N SER A 284 -14.80 -11.38 19.06
CA SER A 284 -13.43 -10.95 18.80
C SER A 284 -12.53 -12.13 18.49
N PRO A 285 -11.71 -12.06 17.43
CA PRO A 285 -10.59 -12.96 17.30
C PRO A 285 -9.67 -12.74 18.51
N LYS A 286 -9.36 -13.83 19.22
CA LYS A 286 -8.52 -13.83 20.42
C LYS A 286 -7.33 -14.75 20.23
N LEU A 287 -6.21 -14.41 20.89
CA LEU A 287 -5.01 -15.24 20.93
C LEU A 287 -4.97 -16.19 22.14
N ASP A 288 -6.11 -16.45 22.80
CA ASP A 288 -6.16 -17.18 24.09
C ASP A 288 -5.43 -18.54 24.04
N ASN A 289 -5.48 -19.22 22.90
CA ASN A 289 -4.86 -20.53 22.66
C ASN A 289 -3.41 -20.48 22.15
N HIS A 290 -2.78 -19.31 22.13
CA HIS A 290 -1.42 -19.11 21.62
C HIS A 290 -0.43 -18.76 22.74
N PRO A 291 0.86 -19.11 22.58
CA PRO A 291 1.90 -18.94 23.61
C PRO A 291 2.42 -17.50 23.70
N TYR A 292 1.54 -16.51 23.53
CA TYR A 292 1.86 -15.09 23.67
C TYR A 292 1.55 -14.58 25.07
N SER A 293 2.29 -13.56 25.47
CA SER A 293 2.18 -12.78 26.70
C SER A 293 0.79 -12.18 26.86
N ILE A 294 0.46 -11.84 28.11
CA ILE A 294 -0.79 -11.16 28.44
C ILE A 294 -0.80 -9.79 27.76
N GLU A 295 0.35 -9.11 27.69
CA GLU A 295 0.53 -7.83 27.04
C GLU A 295 0.20 -7.89 25.54
N MET A 296 0.65 -8.93 24.84
CA MET A 296 0.36 -9.12 23.42
C MET A 296 -1.12 -9.47 23.18
N LYS A 297 -1.69 -10.31 24.06
CA LYS A 297 -3.13 -10.64 24.04
C LYS A 297 -3.98 -9.40 24.28
N ASP A 298 -3.65 -8.60 25.29
CA ASP A 298 -4.30 -7.34 25.63
C ASP A 298 -4.14 -6.31 24.52
N PHE A 299 -2.96 -6.23 23.91
CA PHE A 299 -2.73 -5.34 22.78
C PHE A 299 -3.71 -5.67 21.65
N LEU A 300 -3.82 -6.92 21.21
CA LEU A 300 -4.78 -7.30 20.17
C LEU A 300 -6.25 -7.09 20.59
N ASN A 301 -6.58 -7.35 21.86
CA ASN A 301 -7.91 -7.07 22.40
C ASN A 301 -8.25 -5.57 22.34
N ILE A 302 -7.31 -4.68 22.67
CA ILE A 302 -7.47 -3.22 22.56
C ILE A 302 -7.71 -2.80 21.11
N TRP A 303 -6.96 -3.36 20.16
CA TRP A 303 -7.18 -3.08 18.74
C TRP A 303 -8.60 -3.45 18.33
N TYR A 304 -9.11 -4.60 18.78
CA TYR A 304 -10.48 -4.99 18.49
C TYR A 304 -11.54 -4.11 19.17
N ASP A 305 -11.36 -3.74 20.44
CA ASP A 305 -12.31 -2.90 21.18
C ASP A 305 -12.45 -1.50 20.56
N ILE A 306 -11.33 -0.90 20.14
CA ILE A 306 -11.34 0.34 19.37
C ILE A 306 -12.20 0.13 18.12
N LEU A 307 -12.05 -1.00 17.42
CA LEU A 307 -12.73 -1.26 16.15
C LEU A 307 -14.23 -1.54 16.29
N ILE A 308 -14.69 -2.28 17.31
CA ILE A 308 -16.13 -2.42 17.61
C ILE A 308 -16.73 -1.07 17.99
N GLN A 309 -16.04 -0.28 18.82
CA GLN A 309 -16.55 1.04 19.19
C GLN A 309 -16.64 1.95 17.96
N LEU A 310 -15.67 1.94 17.05
CA LEU A 310 -15.73 2.70 15.79
C LEU A 310 -16.93 2.28 14.91
N VAL A 311 -17.24 0.99 14.84
CA VAL A 311 -18.39 0.44 14.09
C VAL A 311 -19.73 0.76 14.76
N LEU A 312 -19.86 0.53 16.07
CA LEU A 312 -21.09 0.76 16.84
C LEU A 312 -21.39 2.25 17.07
N ILE A 313 -20.37 3.08 17.25
CA ILE A 313 -20.52 4.54 17.41
C ILE A 313 -20.93 5.16 16.07
N LYS A 314 -20.42 4.70 14.92
CA LYS A 314 -20.87 5.18 13.59
C LYS A 314 -22.32 4.81 13.27
N ILE A 315 -22.82 3.68 13.78
CA ILE A 315 -24.27 3.36 13.72
C ILE A 315 -25.10 4.39 14.51
N LYS A 316 -24.50 5.02 15.53
CA LYS A 316 -25.20 5.90 16.47
C LYS A 316 -24.98 7.40 16.26
N THR A 317 -23.83 7.88 15.75
CA THR A 317 -23.52 9.32 15.71
C THR A 317 -22.58 9.74 14.57
N ASN A 318 -22.86 10.93 14.01
CA ASN A 318 -22.20 11.55 12.86
C ASN A 318 -21.18 12.64 13.31
N VAL A 319 -20.10 12.27 14.02
CA VAL A 319 -19.12 13.25 14.59
C VAL A 319 -17.65 12.88 14.31
N GLN A 320 -16.80 13.91 14.15
CA GLN A 320 -15.39 13.86 13.71
C GLN A 320 -14.45 13.03 14.61
N MET A 321 -13.92 11.97 14.01
CA MET A 321 -13.18 10.85 14.63
C MET A 321 -11.67 11.07 14.84
N HIS A 322 -11.13 12.18 14.33
CA HIS A 322 -9.68 12.34 14.15
C HIS A 322 -8.92 12.49 15.48
N LYS A 323 -9.53 13.10 16.51
CA LYS A 323 -8.87 13.32 17.82
C LYS A 323 -8.87 12.09 18.73
N LEU A 324 -9.82 11.16 18.56
CA LEU A 324 -9.96 10.01 19.45
C LEU A 324 -8.96 8.89 19.11
N CYS A 325 -8.75 8.61 17.82
CA CYS A 325 -7.72 7.65 17.38
C CYS A 325 -6.32 8.12 17.82
N TYR A 326 -6.05 9.42 17.73
CA TYR A 326 -4.78 10.01 18.18
C TYR A 326 -4.59 10.05 19.69
N ASN A 327 -5.65 10.05 20.50
CA ASN A 327 -5.54 10.01 21.96
C ASN A 327 -5.50 8.58 22.52
N ILE A 328 -6.17 7.61 21.86
CA ILE A 328 -6.13 6.20 22.26
C ILE A 328 -4.81 5.54 21.84
N ILE A 329 -4.30 5.89 20.64
CA ILE A 329 -2.95 5.55 20.16
C ILE A 329 -1.91 6.53 20.74
N GLY A 330 -2.37 7.64 21.32
CA GLY A 330 -1.57 8.78 21.75
C GLY A 330 -0.44 8.41 22.68
N LEU A 331 0.79 8.69 22.21
CA LEU A 331 2.07 8.99 22.87
C LEU A 331 2.38 8.32 24.23
N GLN A 332 1.48 8.33 25.21
CA GLN A 332 1.63 7.61 26.48
C GLN A 332 1.69 6.09 26.32
N ARG A 333 0.99 5.51 25.33
CA ARG A 333 1.06 4.05 25.07
C ARG A 333 2.16 3.64 24.10
N ILE A 334 2.53 4.49 23.15
CA ILE A 334 3.76 4.32 22.35
C ILE A 334 4.99 4.37 23.26
N HIS A 335 5.00 5.19 24.33
CA HIS A 335 6.04 5.13 25.36
C HIS A 335 6.01 3.83 26.18
N LYS A 336 4.84 3.25 26.47
CA LYS A 336 4.76 1.91 27.10
C LYS A 336 5.31 0.83 26.16
N ILE A 337 4.99 0.88 24.88
CA ILE A 337 5.53 -0.01 23.85
C ILE A 337 7.05 0.18 23.73
N SER A 338 7.54 1.42 23.69
CA SER A 338 8.98 1.75 23.73
C SER A 338 9.66 1.27 25.01
N ASN A 339 8.99 1.29 26.17
CA ASN A 339 9.53 0.77 27.43
C ASN A 339 9.54 -0.76 27.47
N ILE A 340 8.56 -1.43 26.86
CA ILE A 340 8.61 -2.88 26.61
C ILE A 340 9.82 -3.22 25.73
N PHE A 341 10.12 -2.40 24.71
CA PHE A 341 11.29 -2.59 23.85
C PHE A 341 12.64 -2.28 24.52
N ASN A 342 12.70 -1.31 25.43
CA ASN A 342 13.95 -0.95 26.13
C ASN A 342 14.29 -1.90 27.28
N ASN A 343 13.30 -2.57 27.88
CA ASN A 343 13.53 -3.51 28.99
C ASN A 343 13.90 -4.93 28.54
N GLY A 344 13.90 -5.22 27.22
CA GLY A 344 14.34 -6.49 26.65
C GLY A 344 15.80 -6.53 26.18
N TYR A 345 16.58 -5.47 26.45
CA TYR A 345 18.00 -5.33 26.06
C TYR A 345 18.94 -5.19 27.28
N GLN A 346 18.58 -5.78 28.43
CA GLN A 346 19.50 -5.95 29.57
C GLN A 346 19.74 -7.42 29.87
#